data_AF-A0A814XYK6-F1
#
_entry.id   AF-A0A814XYK6-F1
#
_cell.length_a   1.000
_cell.length_b   1.000
_cell.length_c   1.000
_cell.angle_alpha   90.00
_cell.angle_beta   90.00
_cell.angle_gamma   90.00
#
_symmetry.space_group_name_H-M   'P 1'
#
loop_
_entity.id
_entity.type
_entity.pdbx_description
1 polymer ?
#
loop_
_entity_poly.entity_id
_entity_poly.type
_entity_poly.pdbx_seq_one_letter_code
_entity_poly.pdbx_strand_id
1 'polypeptide(L)'
;MAEPVVQSESNDETSYRVLFVVDATGSMTAFLDSLTVSMYQVLSIMKLTSEKQSEIGILWYRDYDESVEKVADFSGYFTDFDKICAFLKDLRPCYGEDIPEAAKTALNKALDMNLVDTNTVVIIYTDAPPHHPTTGGS
;
A
#
# COMPACT_ATOMS: atom_id res chain seq x y z
N MET A 1 22.94 2.56 -50.55
CA MET A 1 22.63 3.54 -49.50
C MET A 1 21.31 3.10 -48.88
N ALA A 2 21.32 2.69 -47.62
CA ALA A 2 20.11 2.31 -46.89
C ALA A 2 19.68 3.50 -46.04
N GLU A 3 18.38 3.82 -46.06
CA GLU A 3 17.80 4.89 -45.25
C GLU A 3 17.80 4.50 -43.76
N PRO A 4 17.95 5.47 -42.84
CA PRO A 4 17.92 5.18 -41.42
C PRO A 4 16.48 4.87 -40.99
N VAL A 5 16.29 3.70 -40.37
CA VAL A 5 15.06 3.36 -39.65
C VAL A 5 15.03 4.22 -38.38
N VAL A 6 14.17 5.23 -38.35
CA VAL A 6 13.81 5.94 -37.12
C VAL A 6 13.04 4.95 -36.25
N GLN A 7 13.70 4.39 -35.23
CA GLN A 7 13.01 3.75 -34.13
C GLN A 7 12.24 4.85 -33.41
N SER A 8 10.90 4.78 -33.45
CA SER A 8 10.05 5.60 -32.60
C SER A 8 10.34 5.17 -31.15
N GLU A 9 10.99 6.04 -30.38
CA GLU A 9 10.99 5.92 -28.94
C GLU A 9 9.52 5.91 -28.50
N SER A 10 9.07 4.78 -27.96
CA SER A 10 7.81 4.74 -27.24
C SER A 10 7.96 5.72 -26.08
N ASN A 11 7.21 6.81 -26.13
CA ASN A 11 7.12 7.79 -25.05
C ASN A 11 6.46 7.06 -23.88
N ASP A 12 7.23 6.30 -23.12
CA ASP A 12 6.76 5.60 -21.94
C ASP A 12 6.60 6.65 -20.84
N GLU A 13 5.45 7.32 -20.90
CA GLU A 13 4.89 8.21 -19.89
C GLU A 13 4.92 7.48 -18.54
N THR A 14 6.05 7.57 -17.85
CA THR A 14 6.31 6.78 -16.64
C THR A 14 5.37 7.28 -15.54
N SER A 15 4.26 6.55 -15.35
CA SER A 15 3.36 6.74 -14.22
C SER A 15 3.99 6.08 -12.99
N TYR A 16 4.08 6.84 -11.90
CA TYR A 16 4.61 6.36 -10.64
C TYR A 16 3.47 5.85 -9.75
N ARG A 17 3.68 4.71 -9.12
CA ARG A 17 2.73 4.10 -8.18
C ARG A 17 3.26 4.15 -6.76
N VAL A 18 2.36 4.38 -5.81
CA VAL A 18 2.67 4.22 -4.38
C VAL A 18 1.76 3.14 -3.81
N LEU A 19 2.33 2.07 -3.27
CA LEU A 19 1.59 1.03 -2.57
C LEU A 19 1.84 1.17 -1.07
N PHE A 20 0.80 1.52 -0.32
CA PHE A 20 0.81 1.47 1.13
C PHE A 20 0.46 0.06 1.59
N VAL A 21 1.37 -0.59 2.29
CA VAL A 21 1.12 -1.87 2.97
C VAL A 21 0.84 -1.56 4.43
N VAL A 22 -0.43 -1.57 4.83
CA VAL A 22 -0.92 -0.98 6.08
C VAL A 22 -1.30 -2.06 7.07
N ASP A 23 -0.69 -2.00 8.24
CA ASP A 23 -1.13 -2.75 9.40
C ASP A 23 -2.46 -2.18 9.93
N ALA A 24 -3.48 -3.03 9.96
CA ALA A 24 -4.82 -2.73 10.42
C ALA A 24 -5.16 -3.48 11.71
N THR A 25 -4.19 -3.68 12.59
CA THR A 25 -4.45 -4.22 13.93
C THR A 25 -4.80 -3.15 14.95
N GLY A 26 -5.28 -3.58 16.13
CA GLY A 26 -5.81 -2.71 17.17
C GLY A 26 -4.82 -1.64 17.64
N SER A 27 -3.53 -1.98 17.74
CA SER A 27 -2.46 -1.05 18.13
C SER A 27 -2.34 0.14 17.16
N MET A 28 -2.66 -0.09 15.89
CA MET A 28 -2.56 0.91 14.82
C MET A 28 -3.70 1.94 14.80
N THR A 29 -4.71 1.84 15.66
CA THR A 29 -5.90 2.72 15.64
C THR A 29 -5.55 4.22 15.55
N ALA A 30 -4.72 4.73 16.46
CA ALA A 30 -4.32 6.14 16.47
C ALA A 30 -3.40 6.51 15.27
N PHE A 31 -2.66 5.53 14.76
CA PHE A 31 -1.79 5.69 13.61
C PHE A 31 -2.58 5.75 12.31
N LEU A 32 -3.67 4.99 12.14
CA LEU A 32 -4.57 5.06 10.99
C LEU A 32 -5.32 6.39 10.91
N ASP A 33 -5.78 6.90 12.05
CA ASP A 33 -6.38 8.24 12.15
C ASP A 33 -5.37 9.32 11.69
N SER A 34 -4.14 9.22 12.20
CA SER A 34 -3.05 10.13 11.83
C SER A 34 -2.63 9.98 10.37
N LEU A 35 -2.57 8.75 9.86
CA LEU A 35 -2.23 8.44 8.47
C LEU A 35 -3.21 9.14 7.53
N THR A 36 -4.50 9.10 7.83
CA THR A 36 -5.53 9.79 7.03
C THR A 36 -5.22 11.29 6.91
N VAL A 37 -4.87 11.96 8.02
CA VAL A 37 -4.54 13.39 8.04
C VAL A 37 -3.24 13.68 7.29
N SER A 38 -2.18 12.91 7.55
CA SER A 38 -0.90 13.08 6.87
C SER A 38 -1.01 12.79 5.38
N MET A 39 -1.85 11.84 4.97
CA MET A 39 -2.04 11.51 3.58
C MET A 39 -2.70 12.68 2.83
N TYR A 40 -3.70 13.34 3.41
CA TYR A 40 -4.23 14.57 2.82
C TYR A 40 -3.13 15.62 2.54
N GLN A 41 -2.16 15.77 3.44
CA GLN A 41 -1.07 16.74 3.27
C GLN A 41 -0.08 16.32 2.17
N VAL A 42 0.41 15.08 2.22
CA VAL A 42 1.33 14.51 1.22
C VAL A 42 0.70 14.56 -0.17
N LEU A 43 -0.56 14.13 -0.28
CA LEU A 43 -1.30 14.12 -1.53
C LEU A 43 -1.55 15.53 -2.07
N SER A 44 -1.86 16.49 -1.19
CA SER A 44 -2.02 17.90 -1.60
C SER A 44 -0.73 18.47 -2.18
N ILE A 45 0.43 18.14 -1.60
CA ILE A 45 1.74 18.55 -2.13
C ILE A 45 1.98 17.89 -3.48
N MET A 46 1.75 16.57 -3.61
CA MET A 46 1.92 15.84 -4.88
C MET A 46 1.04 16.41 -6.01
N LYS A 47 -0.20 16.81 -5.70
CA LYS A 47 -1.11 17.48 -6.64
C LYS A 47 -0.57 18.81 -7.16
N LEU A 48 0.22 19.53 -6.35
CA LEU A 48 0.76 20.85 -6.70
C LEU A 48 2.11 20.76 -7.40
N THR A 49 2.91 19.72 -7.13
CA THR A 49 4.29 19.60 -7.60
C THR A 49 4.46 18.70 -8.82
N SER A 50 3.47 17.86 -9.17
CA SER A 50 3.52 16.93 -10.29
C SER A 50 2.42 17.22 -11.30
N GLU A 51 2.78 17.37 -12.58
CA GLU A 51 1.82 17.36 -13.68
C GLU A 51 1.27 15.95 -13.97
N LYS A 52 1.92 14.91 -13.45
CA LYS A 52 1.56 13.50 -13.66
C LYS A 52 0.64 12.97 -12.56
N GLN A 53 -0.39 12.22 -12.97
CA GLN A 53 -1.23 11.45 -12.03
C GLN A 53 -0.43 10.28 -11.45
N SER A 54 -0.33 10.25 -10.13
CA SER A 54 0.17 9.11 -9.38
C SER A 54 -1.00 8.23 -8.97
N GLU A 55 -0.81 6.91 -9.08
CA GLU A 55 -1.79 5.93 -8.59
C GLU A 55 -1.37 5.45 -7.20
N ILE A 56 -2.33 5.38 -6.29
CA ILE A 56 -2.07 4.99 -4.91
C ILE A 56 -2.97 3.83 -4.55
N GLY A 57 -2.35 2.76 -4.06
CA GLY A 57 -3.02 1.56 -3.60
C GLY A 57 -2.81 1.33 -2.12
N ILE A 58 -3.79 0.72 -1.46
CA ILE A 58 -3.72 0.31 -0.05
C ILE A 58 -3.89 -1.20 0.01
N LEU A 59 -2.84 -1.89 0.41
CA LEU A 59 -2.86 -3.30 0.77
C LEU A 59 -2.83 -3.38 2.29
N TRP A 60 -3.99 -3.63 2.90
CA TRP A 60 -4.06 -3.74 4.35
C TRP A 60 -3.91 -5.19 4.79
N TYR A 61 -3.44 -5.38 6.01
CA TYR A 61 -3.36 -6.69 6.65
C TYR A 61 -3.65 -6.64 8.15
N ARG A 62 -3.95 -7.80 8.72
CA ARG A 62 -4.22 -8.03 10.14
C ARG A 62 -3.47 -9.28 10.59
N ASP A 63 -3.60 -9.64 11.86
CA ASP A 63 -3.14 -10.92 12.36
C ASP A 63 -3.96 -12.12 11.85
N TYR A 64 -3.46 -13.32 12.10
CA TYR A 64 -4.14 -14.59 11.87
C TYR A 64 -5.16 -14.88 12.99
N ASP A 65 -6.34 -14.27 12.91
CA ASP A 65 -7.46 -14.55 13.82
C ASP A 65 -8.61 -15.29 13.07
N GLU A 66 -9.22 -16.30 13.70
CA GLU A 66 -10.41 -16.97 13.18
C GLU A 66 -11.61 -16.02 13.01
N SER A 67 -11.63 -14.90 13.74
CA SER A 67 -12.66 -13.88 13.67
C SER A 67 -12.54 -12.96 12.44
N VAL A 68 -11.41 -12.97 11.73
CA VAL A 68 -11.20 -12.12 10.56
C VAL A 68 -11.58 -12.83 9.26
N GLU A 69 -12.43 -12.20 8.45
CA GLU A 69 -12.82 -12.74 7.13
C GLU A 69 -11.63 -12.78 6.14
N LYS A 70 -10.71 -11.82 6.25
CA LYS A 70 -9.52 -11.70 5.43
C LYS A 70 -8.33 -11.23 6.26
N VAL A 71 -7.21 -11.93 6.10
CA VAL A 71 -5.91 -11.55 6.68
C VAL A 71 -5.27 -10.38 5.93
N ALA A 72 -5.44 -10.31 4.61
CA ALA A 72 -4.94 -9.20 3.80
C ALA A 72 -5.81 -8.96 2.57
N ASP A 73 -6.03 -7.68 2.21
CA ASP A 73 -6.78 -7.33 1.00
C ASP A 73 -6.34 -6.02 0.36
N PHE A 74 -6.57 -5.93 -0.95
CA PHE A 74 -6.14 -4.79 -1.76
C PHE A 74 -7.33 -3.90 -2.11
N SER A 75 -7.17 -2.60 -1.90
CA SER A 75 -8.18 -1.59 -2.19
C SER A 75 -8.41 -1.33 -3.69
N GLY A 76 -7.50 -1.78 -4.55
CA GLY A 76 -7.37 -1.23 -5.89
C GLY A 76 -6.48 0.01 -5.90
N TYR A 77 -6.01 0.39 -7.08
CA TYR A 77 -5.32 1.66 -7.30
C TYR A 77 -6.34 2.79 -7.49
N PHE A 78 -6.08 3.91 -6.84
CA PHE A 78 -6.87 5.12 -6.96
C PHE A 78 -6.00 6.28 -7.46
N THR A 79 -6.55 7.09 -8.36
CA THR A 79 -6.05 8.42 -8.69
C THR A 79 -6.80 9.52 -7.94
N ASP A 80 -7.99 9.19 -7.43
CA ASP A 80 -8.86 10.09 -6.68
C ASP A 80 -8.55 10.02 -5.18
N PHE A 81 -8.00 11.10 -4.67
CA PHE A 81 -7.59 11.21 -3.27
C PHE A 81 -8.74 11.14 -2.28
N ASP A 82 -9.94 11.58 -2.68
CA ASP A 82 -11.10 11.50 -1.78
C ASP A 82 -11.53 10.04 -1.60
N LYS A 83 -11.37 9.20 -2.63
CA LYS A 83 -11.62 7.75 -2.53
C LYS A 83 -10.60 7.05 -1.65
N ILE A 84 -9.33 7.43 -1.73
CA ILE A 84 -8.27 6.90 -0.84
C ILE A 84 -8.59 7.23 0.60
N CYS A 85 -8.94 8.48 0.87
CA CYS A 85 -9.24 8.93 2.23
C CYS A 85 -10.53 8.31 2.77
N ALA A 86 -11.54 8.10 1.92
CA ALA A 86 -12.74 7.36 2.30
C ALA A 86 -12.39 5.91 2.65
N PHE A 87 -11.57 5.24 1.84
CA PHE A 87 -11.12 3.87 2.10
C PHE A 87 -10.38 3.75 3.44
N LEU A 88 -9.44 4.67 3.73
CA LEU A 88 -8.71 4.67 5.01
C LEU A 88 -9.61 4.90 6.21
N LYS A 89 -10.63 5.76 6.09
CA LYS A 89 -11.61 5.99 7.17
C LYS A 89 -12.50 4.78 7.44
N ASP A 90 -12.80 4.00 6.39
CA ASP A 90 -13.62 2.79 6.50
C ASP A 90 -12.81 1.56 6.93
N LEU A 91 -11.47 1.64 6.85
CA LEU A 91 -10.57 0.57 7.29
C LEU A 91 -10.56 0.47 8.82
N ARG A 92 -11.37 -0.45 9.35
CA ARG A 92 -11.47 -0.67 10.80
C ARG A 92 -10.34 -1.57 11.30
N PRO A 93 -9.62 -1.17 12.37
CA PRO A 93 -8.64 -2.04 12.99
C PRO A 93 -9.31 -3.22 13.69
N CYS A 94 -8.64 -4.37 13.70
CA CYS A 94 -9.05 -5.57 14.43
C CYS A 94 -7.99 -5.93 15.47
N TYR A 95 -8.39 -6.45 16.63
CA TYR A 95 -7.42 -6.88 17.63
C TYR A 95 -6.69 -8.15 17.16
N GLY A 96 -5.36 -8.16 17.28
CA GLY A 96 -4.55 -9.36 17.26
C GLY A 96 -4.38 -9.93 18.67
N GLU A 97 -3.98 -11.20 18.78
CA GLU A 97 -3.76 -11.85 20.07
C GLU A 97 -2.30 -11.76 20.54
N ASP A 98 -1.34 -11.65 19.61
CA ASP A 98 0.07 -11.45 19.90
C ASP A 98 0.65 -10.19 19.25
N ILE A 99 1.96 -9.98 19.40
CA ILE A 99 2.65 -8.76 18.92
C ILE A 99 3.07 -8.86 17.45
N PRO A 100 3.56 -10.01 16.95
CA PRO A 100 3.89 -10.13 15.53
C PRO A 100 2.64 -10.16 14.66
N GLU A 101 2.74 -9.63 13.44
CA GLU A 101 1.58 -9.46 12.56
C GLU A 101 1.82 -10.11 11.18
N ALA A 102 0.76 -10.26 10.38
CA ALA A 102 0.82 -11.00 9.10
C ALA A 102 1.43 -10.21 7.92
N ALA A 103 2.42 -9.35 8.17
CA ALA A 103 3.05 -8.52 7.13
C ALA A 103 3.63 -9.34 5.96
N LYS A 104 4.17 -10.55 6.22
CA LYS A 104 4.67 -11.45 5.18
C LYS A 104 3.56 -11.89 4.21
N THR A 105 2.36 -12.14 4.72
CA THR A 105 1.20 -12.54 3.91
C THR A 105 0.77 -11.40 3.00
N ALA A 106 0.77 -10.16 3.51
CA ALA A 106 0.53 -8.97 2.70
C ALA A 106 1.57 -8.84 1.57
N LEU A 107 2.86 -8.92 1.89
CA LEU A 107 3.92 -8.76 0.89
C LEU A 107 3.90 -9.86 -0.17
N ASN A 108 3.66 -11.12 0.20
CA ASN A 108 3.48 -12.20 -0.76
C ASN A 108 2.26 -11.95 -1.66
N LYS A 109 1.13 -11.51 -1.09
CA LYS A 109 -0.07 -11.15 -1.86
C LYS A 109 0.20 -10.02 -2.86
N ALA A 110 1.04 -9.03 -2.49
CA ALA A 110 1.43 -7.97 -3.41
C ALA A 110 2.19 -8.50 -4.64
N LEU A 111 3.07 -9.49 -4.43
CA LEU A 111 3.79 -10.17 -5.50
C LEU A 111 2.86 -11.03 -6.35
N ASP A 112 2.02 -11.85 -5.72
CA ASP A 112 1.09 -12.76 -6.42
C ASP A 112 0.08 -12.00 -7.29
N MET A 113 -0.33 -10.81 -6.85
CA MET A 113 -1.24 -9.94 -7.59
C MET A 113 -0.53 -9.00 -8.58
N ASN A 114 0.80 -9.06 -8.70
CA ASN A 114 1.62 -8.16 -9.51
C ASN A 114 1.34 -6.67 -9.22
N LEU A 115 1.24 -6.29 -7.94
CA LEU A 115 1.02 -4.89 -7.54
C LEU A 115 2.30 -4.04 -7.62
N VAL A 116 3.46 -4.66 -7.83
CA VAL A 116 4.76 -3.98 -7.79
C VAL A 116 5.51 -4.17 -9.11
N ASP A 117 6.04 -3.07 -9.63
CA ASP A 117 6.92 -3.01 -10.79
C ASP A 117 8.09 -2.04 -10.52
N THR A 118 8.89 -1.72 -11.54
CA THR A 118 10.08 -0.85 -11.41
C THR A 118 9.76 0.59 -11.01
N ASN A 119 8.50 1.02 -11.15
CA ASN A 119 8.02 2.37 -10.87
C ASN A 119 7.12 2.44 -9.62
N THR A 120 7.01 1.32 -8.89
CA THR A 120 6.22 1.25 -7.65
C THR A 120 7.10 1.49 -6.42
N VAL A 121 6.76 2.50 -5.63
CA VAL A 121 7.29 2.70 -4.28
C VAL A 121 6.38 1.99 -3.29
N VAL A 122 6.94 1.07 -2.49
CA VAL A 122 6.21 0.38 -1.43
C VAL A 122 6.52 1.02 -0.08
N ILE A 123 5.49 1.46 0.63
CA ILE A 123 5.59 2.01 1.99
C ILE A 123 4.90 1.03 2.93
N ILE A 124 5.67 0.41 3.82
CA ILE A 124 5.15 -0.48 4.86
C ILE A 124 4.89 0.38 6.11
N TYR A 125 3.65 0.37 6.60
CA TYR A 125 3.19 1.18 7.71
C TYR A 125 2.66 0.28 8.83
N THR A 126 3.48 0.05 9.85
CA THR A 126 3.22 -0.90 10.95
C THR A 126 4.03 -0.51 12.19
N ASP A 127 3.53 -0.87 13.37
CA ASP A 127 4.24 -0.78 14.65
C ASP A 127 4.73 -2.15 15.17
N ALA A 128 4.47 -3.23 14.42
CA ALA A 128 4.74 -4.60 14.79
C ALA A 128 5.73 -5.31 13.83
N PRO A 129 6.54 -6.26 14.32
CA PRO A 129 7.35 -7.11 13.45
C PRO A 129 6.47 -8.15 12.73
N PRO A 130 6.92 -8.71 11.59
CA PRO A 130 6.25 -9.87 11.02
C PRO A 130 6.35 -11.09 11.93
N HIS A 131 5.38 -12.01 11.85
CA HIS A 131 5.54 -13.37 12.35
C HIS A 131 6.83 -14.01 11.81
N HIS A 132 7.77 -14.38 12.68
CA HIS A 132 9.03 -15.02 12.32
C HIS A 132 9.59 -15.74 13.57
N PRO A 133 10.35 -16.84 13.44
CA PRO A 133 10.90 -17.55 14.60
C PRO A 133 11.72 -16.67 15.57
N THR A 134 12.29 -15.57 15.10
CA THR A 134 13.05 -14.61 15.94
C THR A 134 12.20 -13.53 16.61
N THR A 135 10.96 -13.36 16.18
CA THR A 135 10.01 -12.36 16.69
C THR A 135 8.90 -12.99 17.54
N GLY A 136 8.92 -14.32 17.70
CA GLY A 136 7.95 -15.07 18.50
C GLY A 136 6.78 -15.65 17.71
N GLY A 137 6.71 -15.36 16.41
CA GLY A 137 5.68 -15.86 15.50
C GLY A 137 6.03 -17.19 14.84
N SER A 138 5.02 -18.02 14.58
CA SER A 138 5.16 -19.31 13.87
C SER A 138 5.07 -19.15 12.36
#